data_AF-A0A935KTI9-F1
#
_entry.id   AF-A0A935KTI9-F1
#
_cell.length_a   1.000
_cell.length_b   1.000
_cell.length_c   1.000
_cell.angle_alpha   90.00
_cell.angle_beta   90.00
_cell.angle_gamma   90.00
#
_symmetry.space_group_name_H-M   'P 1'
#
loop_
_entity.id
_entity.type
_entity.pdbx_description
1 polymer ?
#
loop_
_entity_poly.entity_id
_entity_poly.type
_entity_poly.pdbx_seq_one_letter_code
_entity_poly.pdbx_strand_id
1 'polypeptide(L)'
;MAAAIPCRLLGHATYLISEAIIQQLLALQPTPISITAAIELRKIVGLVFKNESSLINIISTFPTSAEILGPDILLPLLSFALMSDCGKAVLLPDAQTVLSNPLDSNSIVVGFEAPDNTVFTTEKITAANLNSWPIAFVRELAIDPENGRFMFHDAPDEGQGIYIAYHYGFSGSIGAGTYERNWIIDSGPGLRKTGGGEILAADLDNNGITQIDDSKTYGPIASKLAIVNLVIQSDSDQRPYLCLESNWTLSTGAKLNSQLTLDGLWIGGSGADSQTDAPKEIVISGDYECVIIRNCSFDPGGPFDAAGIIEKNAAGKFLLPLILTIGGRVENLCIESSILGPVRIQNDGYVEEIYISDSIIQSVDPAVKAIDIETGRIHIDRSTIFGEVAVHRLEASEALITGLVNVTDTQNGCFRFSAAPREIDSFKSRLPHPYESYLFSEDTNHWFTSRRFGDPGFAQLSDTAPTNIARGAENGSEMGAFSNLLNPIKFDGLKNKIDEYMPFGLIPIFINKT
;
A
#
# COMPACT_ATOMS: atom_id res chain seq x y z
N MET A 1 4.18 -11.05 8.29
CA MET A 1 3.58 -10.36 7.13
C MET A 1 3.20 -8.97 7.60
N ALA A 2 2.92 -8.03 6.70
CA ALA A 2 2.41 -6.73 7.12
C ALA A 2 0.91 -6.87 7.44
N ALA A 3 0.47 -6.30 8.56
CA ALA A 3 -0.93 -6.16 8.92
C ALA A 3 -1.19 -4.71 9.31
N ALA A 4 -2.41 -4.23 9.12
CA ALA A 4 -2.80 -2.93 9.64
C ALA A 4 -2.64 -2.92 11.17
N ILE A 5 -2.18 -1.79 11.71
CA ILE A 5 -2.07 -1.60 13.16
C ILE A 5 -3.50 -1.66 13.72
N PRO A 6 -3.83 -2.59 14.64
CA PRO A 6 -5.20 -2.66 15.15
C PRO A 6 -5.46 -1.55 16.17
N CYS A 7 -6.70 -1.07 16.23
CA CYS A 7 -7.13 -0.03 17.19
C CYS A 7 -6.80 -0.42 18.63
N ARG A 8 -6.92 -1.73 18.95
CA ARG A 8 -6.58 -2.26 20.28
C ARG A 8 -5.10 -2.08 20.63
N LEU A 9 -4.19 -2.22 19.66
CA LEU A 9 -2.76 -2.06 19.90
C LEU A 9 -2.40 -0.59 20.05
N LEU A 10 -2.94 0.28 19.19
CA LEU A 10 -2.75 1.73 19.30
C LEU A 10 -3.31 2.29 20.62
N GLY A 11 -4.43 1.74 21.10
CA GLY A 11 -5.04 2.08 22.39
C GLY A 11 -4.42 1.38 23.61
N HIS A 12 -3.44 0.48 23.43
CA HIS A 12 -2.83 -0.25 24.54
C HIS A 12 -1.88 0.66 25.33
N ALA A 13 -2.38 1.20 26.44
CA ALA A 13 -1.64 2.07 27.35
C ALA A 13 -1.59 1.49 28.76
N THR A 14 -0.38 1.16 29.22
CA THR A 14 -0.08 0.77 30.60
C THR A 14 0.68 1.87 31.29
N TYR A 15 0.31 2.16 32.54
CA TYR A 15 0.88 3.27 33.30
C TYR A 15 1.57 2.79 34.56
N LEU A 16 2.76 3.32 34.84
CA LEU A 16 3.51 3.10 36.07
C LEU A 16 3.84 4.44 36.73
N ILE A 17 3.36 4.63 37.95
CA ILE A 17 3.70 5.82 38.73
C ILE A 17 5.01 5.58 39.49
N SER A 18 5.99 6.45 39.29
CA SER A 18 7.30 6.41 39.95
C SER A 18 7.58 7.73 40.66
N GLU A 19 8.49 7.72 41.65
CA GLU A 19 8.89 8.95 42.34
C GLU A 19 9.53 9.96 41.37
N ALA A 20 10.23 9.48 40.33
CA ALA A 20 10.82 10.36 39.31
C ALA A 20 9.77 11.17 38.56
N ILE A 21 8.63 10.56 38.21
CA ILE A 21 7.50 11.24 37.55
C ILE A 21 6.91 12.31 38.46
N ILE A 22 6.77 12.02 39.76
CA ILE A 22 6.23 12.99 40.73
C ILE A 22 7.18 14.20 40.85
N GLN A 23 8.49 13.99 40.84
CA GLN A 23 9.47 15.09 40.83
C GLN A 23 9.37 15.91 39.53
N GLN A 24 9.16 15.27 38.38
CA GLN A 24 8.92 15.96 37.11
C GLN A 24 7.65 16.81 37.14
N LEU A 25 6.55 16.30 37.71
CA LEU A 25 5.30 17.05 37.87
C LEU A 25 5.44 18.24 38.84
N LEU A 26 6.23 18.10 39.90
CA LEU A 26 6.54 19.19 40.83
C LEU A 26 7.41 20.29 40.17
N ALA A 27 8.21 19.92 39.18
CA ALA A 27 9.05 20.82 38.40
C ALA A 27 8.36 21.33 37.11
N LEU A 28 7.11 20.94 36.85
CA LEU A 28 6.38 21.28 35.63
C LEU A 28 6.14 22.79 35.52
N GLN A 29 6.30 23.34 34.32
CA GLN A 29 5.96 24.73 34.00
C GLN A 29 4.93 24.76 32.86
N PRO A 30 3.93 25.66 32.88
CA PRO A 30 3.76 26.77 33.83
C PRO A 30 3.05 26.39 35.14
N THR A 31 2.36 25.25 35.18
CA THR A 31 1.47 24.87 36.28
C THR A 31 2.02 23.63 37.02
N PRO A 32 2.81 23.78 38.09
CA PRO A 32 3.28 22.64 38.86
C PRO A 32 2.16 22.04 39.71
N ILE A 33 2.23 20.73 39.96
CA ILE A 33 1.32 20.08 40.91
C ILE A 33 1.58 20.56 42.35
N SER A 34 0.53 20.68 43.15
CA SER A 34 0.63 21.04 44.56
C SER A 34 1.33 19.94 45.37
N ILE A 35 2.04 20.34 46.43
CA ILE A 35 2.73 19.40 47.33
C ILE A 35 1.74 18.39 47.94
N THR A 36 0.52 18.84 48.25
CA THR A 36 -0.55 17.99 48.79
C THR A 36 -0.96 16.91 47.78
N ALA A 37 -1.21 17.29 46.52
CA ALA A 37 -1.56 16.34 45.46
C ALA A 37 -0.42 15.37 45.13
N ALA A 38 0.84 15.84 45.16
CA ALA A 38 2.01 14.99 45.02
C ALA A 38 2.13 13.93 46.14
N ILE A 39 1.81 14.28 47.40
CA ILE A 39 1.77 13.32 48.52
C ILE A 39 0.70 12.24 48.27
N GLU A 40 -0.42 12.58 47.64
CA GLU A 40 -1.46 11.60 47.30
C GLU A 40 -1.04 10.67 46.18
N LEU A 41 -0.41 11.18 45.11
CA LEU A 41 0.18 10.36 44.04
C LEU A 41 1.27 9.43 44.58
N ARG A 42 2.03 9.83 45.60
CA ARG A 42 3.02 8.94 46.24
C ARG A 42 2.42 7.66 46.83
N LYS A 43 1.13 7.66 47.19
CA LYS A 43 0.45 6.47 47.73
C LYS A 43 0.30 5.35 46.70
N ILE A 44 0.39 5.67 45.42
CA ILE A 44 0.22 4.73 44.30
C ILE A 44 1.53 4.47 43.54
N VAL A 45 2.66 4.94 44.05
CA VAL A 45 3.99 4.69 43.48
C VAL A 45 4.28 3.19 43.47
N GLY A 46 4.78 2.68 42.35
CA GLY A 46 5.09 1.26 42.14
C GLY A 46 3.88 0.41 41.69
N LEU A 47 2.69 0.99 41.59
CA LEU A 47 1.52 0.30 41.03
C LEU A 47 1.51 0.43 39.50
N VAL A 48 1.20 -0.69 38.84
CA VAL A 48 0.99 -0.76 37.39
C VAL A 48 -0.50 -0.76 37.09
N PHE A 49 -0.94 0.14 36.23
CA PHE A 49 -2.32 0.29 35.79
C PHE A 49 -2.45 -0.23 34.36
N LYS A 50 -3.41 -1.14 34.14
CA LYS A 50 -3.60 -1.81 32.84
C LYS A 50 -4.26 -0.93 31.77
N ASN A 51 -4.89 0.16 32.19
CA ASN A 51 -5.55 1.12 31.31
C ASN A 51 -5.72 2.47 32.03
N GLU A 52 -5.99 3.50 31.24
CA GLU A 52 -6.18 4.87 31.70
C GLU A 52 -7.35 4.99 32.69
N SER A 53 -8.48 4.32 32.42
CA SER A 53 -9.66 4.39 33.28
C SER A 53 -9.39 3.87 34.70
N SER A 54 -8.54 2.85 34.84
CA SER A 54 -8.16 2.32 36.16
C SER A 54 -7.33 3.32 36.96
N LEU A 55 -6.44 4.06 36.28
CA LEU A 55 -5.67 5.13 36.90
C LEU A 55 -6.57 6.29 37.32
N ILE A 56 -7.43 6.77 36.41
CA ILE A 56 -8.39 7.85 36.67
C ILE A 56 -9.34 7.49 37.82
N ASN A 57 -9.85 6.26 37.86
CA ASN A 57 -10.74 5.80 38.93
C ASN A 57 -10.08 5.76 40.31
N ILE A 58 -8.76 5.52 40.38
CA ILE A 58 -8.04 5.55 41.65
C ILE A 58 -7.75 7.01 42.04
N ILE A 59 -7.34 7.85 41.09
CA ILE A 59 -7.11 9.28 41.33
C ILE A 59 -8.41 9.97 41.77
N SER A 60 -9.57 9.61 41.23
CA SER A 60 -10.86 10.20 41.60
C SER A 60 -11.26 9.96 43.05
N THR A 61 -10.64 9.00 43.74
CA THR A 61 -10.84 8.79 45.18
C THR A 61 -10.08 9.79 46.06
N PHE A 62 -9.15 10.54 45.47
CA PHE A 62 -8.31 11.48 46.20
C PHE A 62 -9.02 12.82 46.44
N PRO A 63 -8.86 13.42 47.64
CA PRO A 63 -9.31 14.77 47.93
C PRO A 63 -8.86 15.83 46.92
N THR A 64 -7.64 15.70 46.37
CA THR A 64 -7.10 16.65 45.37
C THR A 64 -7.36 16.22 43.91
N SER A 65 -8.28 15.28 43.68
CA SER A 65 -8.57 14.72 42.35
C SER A 65 -8.88 15.77 41.28
N ALA A 66 -9.56 16.87 41.62
CA ALA A 66 -9.87 17.95 40.68
C ALA A 66 -8.61 18.62 40.10
N GLU A 67 -7.54 18.71 40.87
CA GLU A 67 -6.25 19.25 40.42
C GLU A 67 -5.54 18.24 39.51
N ILE A 68 -5.43 16.98 39.95
CA ILE A 68 -4.71 15.92 39.24
C ILE A 68 -5.39 15.57 37.90
N LEU A 69 -6.73 15.60 37.87
CA LEU A 69 -7.52 15.32 36.67
C LEU A 69 -7.68 16.55 35.76
N GLY A 70 -7.17 17.72 36.16
CA GLY A 70 -7.10 18.88 35.29
C GLY A 70 -6.17 18.63 34.10
N PRO A 71 -6.47 19.16 32.89
CA PRO A 71 -5.72 18.85 31.67
C PRO A 71 -4.22 19.19 31.80
N ASP A 72 -3.89 20.29 32.48
CA ASP A 72 -2.52 20.77 32.70
C ASP A 72 -1.64 19.78 33.47
N ILE A 73 -2.23 18.92 34.31
CA ILE A 73 -1.51 17.92 35.10
C ILE A 73 -1.72 16.51 34.54
N LEU A 74 -2.94 16.19 34.11
CA LEU A 74 -3.29 14.87 33.63
C LEU A 74 -2.53 14.51 32.34
N LEU A 75 -2.40 15.44 31.39
CA LEU A 75 -1.70 15.18 30.13
C LEU A 75 -0.21 14.85 30.35
N PRO A 76 0.58 15.69 31.08
CA PRO A 76 1.95 15.36 31.44
C PRO A 76 2.06 14.07 32.27
N LEU A 77 1.15 13.84 33.22
CA LEU A 77 1.16 12.63 34.02
C LEU A 77 1.00 11.38 33.15
N LEU A 78 0.08 11.38 32.19
CA LEU A 78 -0.12 10.26 31.28
C LEU A 78 1.08 10.05 30.36
N SER A 79 1.68 11.13 29.87
CA SER A 79 2.89 11.08 29.04
C SER A 79 4.07 10.46 29.79
N PHE A 80 4.37 10.95 31.01
CA PHE A 80 5.50 10.47 31.81
C PHE A 80 5.29 9.09 32.43
N ALA A 81 4.05 8.72 32.73
CA ALA A 81 3.73 7.42 33.33
C ALA A 81 3.57 6.29 32.32
N LEU A 82 3.54 6.58 31.02
CA LEU A 82 3.37 5.58 29.98
C LEU A 82 4.58 4.64 29.94
N MET A 83 4.33 3.33 30.03
CA MET A 83 5.41 2.35 29.95
C MET A 83 5.92 2.21 28.51
N SER A 84 7.24 2.13 28.34
CA SER A 84 7.88 2.05 27.02
C SER A 84 7.60 0.75 26.25
N ASP A 85 7.08 -0.28 26.91
CA ASP A 85 6.73 -1.58 26.30
C ASP A 85 5.27 -1.66 25.85
N CYS A 86 4.47 -0.61 26.06
CA CYS A 86 3.07 -0.59 25.67
C CYS A 86 2.90 -0.21 24.20
N GLY A 87 1.79 -0.62 23.59
CA GLY A 87 1.57 -0.42 22.15
C GLY A 87 1.54 1.06 21.77
N LYS A 88 0.89 1.88 22.61
CA LYS A 88 0.80 3.33 22.41
C LYS A 88 2.17 4.03 22.41
N ALA A 89 3.07 3.65 23.31
CA ALA A 89 4.41 4.25 23.42
C ALA A 89 5.34 3.90 22.25
N VAL A 90 5.19 2.69 21.69
CA VAL A 90 6.01 2.22 20.57
C VAL A 90 5.52 2.78 19.22
N LEU A 91 4.22 3.04 19.09
CA LEU A 91 3.61 3.38 17.81
C LEU A 91 3.49 4.88 17.54
N LEU A 92 3.41 5.71 18.58
CA LEU A 92 3.09 7.14 18.49
C LEU A 92 4.20 8.01 19.06
N PRO A 93 4.39 9.23 18.50
CA PRO A 93 5.39 10.16 18.99
C PRO A 93 5.07 10.69 20.39
N ASP A 94 6.11 10.81 21.20
CA ASP A 94 6.13 11.48 22.49
C ASP A 94 6.88 12.82 22.41
N ALA A 95 6.91 13.57 23.51
CA ALA A 95 7.56 14.89 23.54
C ALA A 95 9.07 14.85 23.25
N GLN A 96 9.73 13.69 23.34
CA GLN A 96 11.18 13.56 23.06
C GLN A 96 11.42 13.20 21.60
N THR A 97 10.64 12.28 21.05
CA THR A 97 10.76 11.81 19.67
C THR A 97 10.30 12.85 18.66
N VAL A 98 9.38 13.76 19.02
CA VAL A 98 9.02 14.93 18.19
C VAL A 98 10.22 15.85 17.95
N LEU A 99 11.20 15.89 18.86
CA LEU A 99 12.43 16.69 18.71
C LEU A 99 13.50 16.00 17.82
N SER A 100 13.23 14.78 17.38
CA SER A 100 14.04 14.01 16.42
C SER A 100 13.21 13.74 15.17
N ASN A 101 13.75 13.11 14.13
CA ASN A 101 12.93 12.70 12.98
C ASN A 101 11.85 11.69 13.44
N PRO A 102 10.56 12.08 13.55
CA PRO A 102 9.59 11.29 14.30
C PRO A 102 9.30 9.93 13.64
N LEU A 103 9.55 9.79 12.34
CA LEU A 103 9.37 8.55 11.59
C LEU A 103 10.44 7.48 11.84
N ASP A 104 11.61 7.86 12.33
CA ASP A 104 12.69 6.89 12.60
C ASP A 104 12.35 6.05 13.83
N SER A 105 11.53 6.58 14.74
CA SER A 105 11.19 5.95 16.02
C SER A 105 9.72 5.56 16.13
N ASN A 106 8.81 6.16 15.35
CA ASN A 106 7.37 5.98 15.49
C ASN A 106 6.72 5.42 14.22
N SER A 107 5.58 4.75 14.40
CA SER A 107 4.85 4.11 13.30
C SER A 107 3.86 5.04 12.60
N ILE A 108 3.26 5.98 13.33
CA ILE A 108 2.26 6.93 12.81
C ILE A 108 2.54 8.31 13.40
N VAL A 109 2.58 9.32 12.55
CA VAL A 109 2.79 10.72 12.89
C VAL A 109 1.70 11.56 12.23
N VAL A 110 1.03 12.40 13.02
CA VAL A 110 0.02 13.35 12.55
C VAL A 110 0.33 14.70 13.17
N GLY A 111 0.29 15.76 12.38
CA GLY A 111 0.50 17.13 12.83
C GLY A 111 0.13 18.17 11.77
N PHE A 112 0.57 19.40 11.97
CA PHE A 112 0.35 20.52 11.03
C PHE A 112 1.66 21.15 10.61
N GLU A 113 2.07 21.12 9.35
CA GLU A 113 3.39 21.64 8.92
C GLU A 113 4.57 20.88 9.59
N ALA A 114 5.42 20.22 8.80
CA ALA A 114 6.52 19.43 9.35
C ALA A 114 7.69 20.31 9.90
N PRO A 115 8.48 19.86 10.90
CA PRO A 115 8.30 18.68 11.76
C PRO A 115 8.18 18.99 13.27
N ASP A 116 8.53 20.18 13.77
CA ASP A 116 9.07 20.24 15.15
C ASP A 116 8.12 20.78 16.24
N ASN A 117 6.94 21.35 15.91
CA ASN A 117 6.09 22.02 16.93
C ASN A 117 4.59 21.76 16.84
N THR A 118 4.15 20.85 15.97
CA THR A 118 2.74 20.70 15.59
C THR A 118 2.29 19.25 15.49
N VAL A 119 3.19 18.32 15.81
CA VAL A 119 2.89 16.89 15.89
C VAL A 119 2.12 16.61 17.18
N PHE A 120 1.04 15.84 17.08
CA PHE A 120 0.27 15.40 18.23
C PHE A 120 1.04 14.29 18.98
N THR A 121 1.26 14.50 20.27
CA THR A 121 1.92 13.54 21.15
C THR A 121 0.97 12.46 21.68
N THR A 122 1.52 11.37 22.19
CA THR A 122 0.74 10.19 22.64
C THR A 122 -0.42 10.53 23.59
N GLU A 123 -0.23 11.45 24.54
CA GLU A 123 -1.25 11.85 25.52
C GLU A 123 -2.43 12.61 24.90
N LYS A 124 -2.25 13.16 23.70
CA LYS A 124 -3.27 13.88 22.92
C LYS A 124 -4.01 13.01 21.91
N ILE A 125 -3.58 11.75 21.75
CA ILE A 125 -4.13 10.82 20.76
C ILE A 125 -4.97 9.74 21.44
N THR A 126 -6.11 9.39 20.83
CA THR A 126 -6.89 8.19 21.17
C THR A 126 -7.03 7.28 19.95
N ALA A 127 -7.02 5.97 20.17
CA ALA A 127 -7.48 5.03 19.15
C ALA A 127 -9.01 5.01 19.15
N ALA A 128 -9.62 5.02 17.97
CA ALA A 128 -11.07 4.91 17.84
C ALA A 128 -11.46 4.24 16.53
N ASN A 129 -12.61 3.56 16.51
CA ASN A 129 -13.20 3.09 15.27
C ASN A 129 -14.00 4.24 14.64
N LEU A 130 -13.57 4.68 13.46
CA LEU A 130 -14.13 5.83 12.74
C LEU A 130 -15.01 5.39 11.55
N ASN A 131 -15.63 4.21 11.63
CA ASN A 131 -16.60 3.76 10.62
C ASN A 131 -17.87 4.61 10.61
N SER A 132 -18.33 5.04 11.79
CA SER A 132 -19.51 5.88 11.98
C SER A 132 -19.10 7.26 12.50
N TRP A 133 -18.56 8.11 11.62
CA TRP A 133 -18.17 9.48 11.95
C TRP A 133 -19.33 10.51 11.77
N PRO A 134 -19.39 11.60 12.55
CA PRO A 134 -18.49 11.96 13.65
C PRO A 134 -18.76 11.14 14.93
N ILE A 135 -17.72 10.92 15.72
CA ILE A 135 -17.81 10.33 17.06
C ILE A 135 -17.42 11.35 18.13
N ALA A 136 -17.92 11.17 19.35
CA ALA A 136 -17.48 11.96 20.49
C ALA A 136 -16.26 11.31 21.17
N PHE A 137 -15.21 12.09 21.41
CA PHE A 137 -14.01 11.70 22.15
C PHE A 137 -13.43 12.91 22.88
N VAL A 138 -12.60 12.65 23.91
CA VAL A 138 -12.10 13.69 24.83
C VAL A 138 -10.74 14.26 24.40
N ARG A 139 -9.92 13.45 23.71
CA ARG A 139 -8.57 13.83 23.27
C ARG A 139 -8.61 14.76 22.05
N GLU A 140 -7.49 15.37 21.70
CA GLU A 140 -7.41 16.30 20.55
C GLU A 140 -7.47 15.57 19.20
N LEU A 141 -6.96 14.33 19.12
CA LEU A 141 -6.93 13.53 17.89
C LEU A 141 -7.40 12.09 18.14
N ALA A 142 -8.30 11.61 17.29
CA ALA A 142 -8.68 10.21 17.20
C ALA A 142 -8.11 9.59 15.93
N ILE A 143 -7.46 8.42 16.04
CA ILE A 143 -6.90 7.69 14.90
C ILE A 143 -7.56 6.30 14.80
N ASP A 144 -8.04 5.98 13.61
CA ASP A 144 -8.45 4.65 13.17
C ASP A 144 -7.39 4.11 12.19
N PRO A 145 -6.35 3.43 12.71
CA PRO A 145 -5.28 2.89 11.88
C PRO A 145 -5.74 1.75 10.96
N GLU A 146 -6.84 1.07 11.28
CA GLU A 146 -7.35 -0.05 10.48
C GLU A 146 -7.96 0.44 9.17
N ASN A 147 -8.64 1.59 9.21
CA ASN A 147 -9.29 2.19 8.04
C ASN A 147 -8.52 3.39 7.46
N GLY A 148 -7.34 3.71 8.02
CA GLY A 148 -6.53 4.86 7.61
C GLY A 148 -7.23 6.21 7.81
N ARG A 149 -8.07 6.33 8.85
CA ARG A 149 -8.84 7.56 9.14
C ARG A 149 -8.32 8.22 10.40
N PHE A 150 -8.48 9.53 10.48
CA PHE A 150 -8.26 10.28 11.71
C PHE A 150 -9.28 11.43 11.80
N MET A 151 -9.56 11.87 13.01
CA MET A 151 -10.52 12.92 13.30
C MET A 151 -9.95 13.83 14.38
N PHE A 152 -9.88 15.14 14.09
CA PHE A 152 -9.55 16.15 15.10
C PHE A 152 -10.79 16.46 15.96
N HIS A 153 -10.57 16.75 17.23
CA HIS A 153 -11.64 17.18 18.14
C HIS A 153 -12.20 18.53 17.71
N ASP A 154 -11.29 19.48 17.52
CA ASP A 154 -11.56 20.79 16.95
C ASP A 154 -11.14 20.80 15.48
N ALA A 155 -11.96 21.39 14.62
CA ALA A 155 -11.61 21.51 13.21
C ALA A 155 -10.34 22.37 13.04
N PRO A 156 -9.36 21.94 12.22
CA PRO A 156 -8.18 22.74 11.95
C PRO A 156 -8.54 24.04 11.23
N ASP A 157 -7.73 25.08 11.41
CA ASP A 157 -7.96 26.38 10.78
C ASP A 157 -7.89 26.27 9.25
N GLU A 158 -8.71 27.06 8.53
CA GLU A 158 -8.68 27.13 7.07
C GLU A 158 -7.27 27.54 6.58
N GLY A 159 -6.57 26.60 5.94
CA GLY A 159 -5.23 26.83 5.38
C GLY A 159 -4.06 26.15 6.11
N GLN A 160 -4.29 25.53 7.28
CA GLN A 160 -3.27 24.70 7.93
C GLN A 160 -3.00 23.43 7.12
N GLY A 161 -1.76 23.26 6.66
CA GLY A 161 -1.32 22.06 5.96
C GLY A 161 -1.18 20.87 6.91
N ILE A 162 -1.98 19.82 6.70
CA ILE A 162 -1.87 18.60 7.51
C ILE A 162 -0.61 17.84 7.08
N TYR A 163 0.21 17.46 8.06
CA TYR A 163 1.35 16.57 7.88
C TYR A 163 1.00 15.19 8.44
N ILE A 164 1.17 14.17 7.60
CA ILE A 164 0.92 12.77 7.95
C ILE A 164 2.10 11.97 7.47
N ALA A 165 2.60 11.10 8.32
CA ALA A 165 3.58 10.12 7.93
C ALA A 165 3.35 8.79 8.65
N TYR A 166 3.58 7.68 7.96
CA TYR A 166 3.35 6.35 8.48
C TYR A 166 4.23 5.33 7.76
N HIS A 167 4.46 4.18 8.40
CA HIS A 167 5.14 3.06 7.77
C HIS A 167 4.17 2.24 6.92
N TYR A 168 4.54 2.03 5.66
CA TYR A 168 3.81 1.16 4.74
C TYR A 168 4.50 -0.21 4.67
N GLY A 169 3.74 -1.28 4.85
CA GLY A 169 4.23 -2.64 4.72
C GLY A 169 3.49 -3.38 3.59
N PHE A 170 4.24 -4.06 2.74
CA PHE A 170 3.72 -4.91 1.68
C PHE A 170 4.55 -6.19 1.54
N SER A 171 4.01 -7.18 0.85
CA SER A 171 4.59 -8.52 0.76
C SER A 171 5.91 -8.58 -0.01
N GLY A 172 6.19 -7.59 -0.86
CA GLY A 172 7.45 -7.47 -1.58
C GLY A 172 7.60 -6.10 -2.24
N SER A 173 8.72 -5.88 -2.93
CA SER A 173 9.03 -4.64 -3.66
C SER A 173 8.28 -4.56 -5.00
N ILE A 174 6.95 -4.57 -4.95
CA ILE A 174 6.05 -4.51 -6.11
C ILE A 174 5.09 -3.33 -5.95
N GLY A 175 4.82 -2.61 -7.04
CA GLY A 175 4.01 -1.39 -7.05
C GLY A 175 4.80 -0.18 -6.58
N ALA A 176 4.11 0.94 -6.37
CA ALA A 176 4.67 2.21 -5.92
C ALA A 176 5.07 2.22 -4.43
N GLY A 177 5.66 1.14 -3.93
CA GLY A 177 6.09 1.01 -2.54
C GLY A 177 7.28 1.92 -2.18
N THR A 178 7.48 2.12 -0.89
CA THR A 178 8.56 2.93 -0.30
C THR A 178 9.81 2.07 -0.06
N TYR A 179 10.44 1.63 -1.15
CA TYR A 179 11.69 0.85 -1.11
C TYR A 179 12.78 1.52 -1.94
N GLU A 180 14.02 1.23 -1.55
CA GLU A 180 15.21 1.84 -2.13
C GLU A 180 15.33 1.50 -3.62
N ARG A 181 15.52 2.53 -4.45
CA ARG A 181 15.75 2.41 -5.89
C ARG A 181 17.07 3.08 -6.25
N ASN A 182 18.16 2.32 -6.16
CA ASN A 182 19.52 2.83 -6.32
C ASN A 182 19.77 3.59 -7.63
N TRP A 183 19.10 3.22 -8.73
CA TRP A 183 19.26 3.89 -10.02
C TRP A 183 18.65 5.30 -10.08
N ILE A 184 17.77 5.66 -9.14
CA ILE A 184 17.18 7.00 -9.06
C ILE A 184 18.25 8.01 -8.62
N ILE A 185 19.18 7.60 -7.75
CA ILE A 185 20.26 8.44 -7.22
C ILE A 185 21.12 9.00 -8.36
N ASP A 186 21.39 8.19 -9.38
CA ASP A 186 22.25 8.54 -10.52
C ASP A 186 21.49 9.11 -11.73
N SER A 187 20.17 9.30 -11.62
CA SER A 187 19.30 9.62 -12.77
C SER A 187 19.44 11.05 -13.29
N GLY A 188 19.78 12.03 -12.44
CA GLY A 188 19.99 13.43 -12.84
C GLY A 188 18.76 14.12 -13.47
N PRO A 189 17.67 14.35 -12.70
CA PRO A 189 16.42 14.91 -13.23
C PRO A 189 16.55 16.34 -13.75
N GLY A 190 15.92 16.62 -14.90
CA GLY A 190 15.86 17.95 -15.51
C GLY A 190 14.78 18.84 -14.90
N LEU A 191 13.65 18.24 -14.51
CA LEU A 191 12.57 18.89 -13.78
C LEU A 191 12.30 18.17 -12.47
N ARG A 192 11.97 18.94 -11.43
CA ARG A 192 11.61 18.44 -10.09
C ARG A 192 10.30 19.05 -9.65
N LYS A 193 9.42 18.23 -9.07
CA LYS A 193 8.14 18.65 -8.52
C LYS A 193 8.06 18.27 -7.04
N THR A 194 7.55 19.20 -6.22
CA THR A 194 7.28 19.01 -4.80
C THR A 194 6.08 19.88 -4.40
N GLY A 195 5.44 19.57 -3.28
CA GLY A 195 4.38 20.36 -2.67
C GLY A 195 2.97 19.81 -2.89
N GLY A 196 2.80 18.79 -3.74
CA GLY A 196 1.49 18.32 -4.19
C GLY A 196 0.84 19.29 -5.20
N GLY A 197 -0.44 19.05 -5.49
CA GLY A 197 -1.27 19.91 -6.34
C GLY A 197 -1.24 19.58 -7.83
N GLU A 198 -1.62 20.53 -8.68
CA GLU A 198 -1.74 20.32 -10.12
C GLU A 198 -0.37 20.11 -10.80
N ILE A 199 -0.33 19.17 -11.75
CA ILE A 199 0.81 18.95 -12.65
C ILE A 199 0.42 19.43 -14.05
N LEU A 200 1.01 20.55 -14.44
CA LEU A 200 0.78 21.14 -15.76
C LEU A 200 1.63 20.44 -16.83
N ALA A 201 1.24 20.57 -18.10
CA ALA A 201 2.01 19.96 -19.20
C ALA A 201 3.43 20.52 -19.33
N ALA A 202 3.68 21.72 -18.80
CA ALA A 202 4.99 22.37 -18.74
C ALA A 202 5.84 21.87 -17.56
N ASP A 203 5.24 21.24 -16.55
CA ASP A 203 5.94 20.63 -15.42
C ASP A 203 6.52 19.25 -15.77
N LEU A 204 6.12 18.70 -16.91
CA LEU A 204 6.62 17.44 -17.46
C LEU A 204 7.59 17.72 -18.61
N ASP A 205 8.70 17.01 -18.70
CA ASP A 205 9.60 17.09 -19.84
C ASP A 205 8.99 16.44 -21.10
N ASN A 206 9.42 16.87 -22.28
CA ASN A 206 9.18 16.10 -23.52
C ASN A 206 10.34 15.15 -23.84
N ASN A 207 11.54 15.48 -23.34
CA ASN A 207 12.80 14.79 -23.57
C ASN A 207 13.69 14.99 -22.34
N GLY A 208 13.63 14.08 -21.38
CA GLY A 208 14.30 14.23 -20.09
C GLY A 208 13.57 13.49 -18.97
N ILE A 209 14.04 13.74 -17.76
CA ILE A 209 13.54 13.11 -16.54
C ILE A 209 12.85 14.18 -15.70
N THR A 210 11.57 13.94 -15.41
CA THR A 210 10.78 14.68 -14.44
C THR A 210 10.64 13.84 -13.17
N GLN A 211 11.19 14.35 -12.06
CA GLN A 211 11.15 13.68 -10.76
C GLN A 211 10.13 14.34 -9.81
N ILE A 212 9.39 13.53 -9.07
CA ILE A 212 8.55 13.97 -7.96
C ILE A 212 9.25 13.64 -6.64
N ASP A 213 9.60 14.66 -5.87
CA ASP A 213 10.51 14.56 -4.71
C ASP A 213 9.80 14.27 -3.38
N ASP A 214 8.46 14.13 -3.37
CA ASP A 214 7.69 13.84 -2.15
C ASP A 214 6.56 12.84 -2.39
N SER A 215 5.97 12.37 -1.29
CA SER A 215 4.84 11.41 -1.28
C SER A 215 3.48 12.10 -1.23
N LYS A 216 3.35 13.33 -1.73
CA LYS A 216 2.08 14.07 -1.70
C LYS A 216 1.14 13.65 -2.82
N THR A 217 -0.12 14.09 -2.70
CA THR A 217 -1.13 13.93 -3.74
C THR A 217 -1.01 15.04 -4.79
N TYR A 218 -0.98 14.64 -6.05
CA TYR A 218 -0.98 15.50 -7.23
C TYR A 218 -2.25 15.26 -8.05
N GLY A 219 -2.83 16.33 -8.58
CA GLY A 219 -4.05 16.27 -9.37
C GLY A 219 -4.68 17.66 -9.54
N PRO A 220 -5.26 17.97 -10.71
CA PRO A 220 -5.24 17.16 -11.94
C PRO A 220 -3.83 17.09 -12.57
N ILE A 221 -3.63 16.14 -13.48
CA ILE A 221 -2.42 16.03 -14.32
C ILE A 221 -2.76 16.24 -15.78
N ALA A 222 -2.00 17.11 -16.44
CA ALA A 222 -2.20 17.41 -17.84
C ALA A 222 -1.64 16.30 -18.75
N SER A 223 -2.34 16.05 -19.85
CA SER A 223 -1.86 15.18 -20.93
C SER A 223 -0.60 15.76 -21.58
N LYS A 224 0.28 14.87 -22.06
CA LYS A 224 1.55 15.21 -22.70
C LYS A 224 1.51 14.76 -24.15
N LEU A 225 1.64 15.69 -25.10
CA LEU A 225 1.28 15.45 -26.50
C LEU A 225 2.45 15.48 -27.50
N ALA A 226 3.68 15.55 -27.02
CA ALA A 226 4.88 15.65 -27.86
C ALA A 226 6.08 14.91 -27.27
N ILE A 227 5.84 13.69 -26.76
CA ILE A 227 6.87 12.87 -26.09
C ILE A 227 7.93 12.42 -27.10
N VAL A 228 9.20 12.59 -26.73
CA VAL A 228 10.38 12.08 -27.45
C VAL A 228 11.08 11.01 -26.59
N ASN A 229 11.52 11.38 -25.39
CA ASN A 229 12.07 10.45 -24.41
C ASN A 229 11.74 10.97 -23.01
N LEU A 230 10.59 10.55 -22.48
CA LEU A 230 10.09 11.06 -21.21
C LEU A 230 10.22 10.02 -20.11
N VAL A 231 10.88 10.38 -19.02
CA VAL A 231 10.87 9.63 -17.77
C VAL A 231 10.09 10.44 -16.73
N ILE A 232 9.03 9.86 -16.18
CA ILE A 232 8.36 10.40 -14.99
C ILE A 232 8.65 9.42 -13.85
N GLN A 233 9.36 9.90 -12.84
CA GLN A 233 9.76 9.07 -11.70
C GLN A 233 9.45 9.75 -10.38
N SER A 234 9.26 8.97 -9.33
CA SER A 234 9.37 9.47 -7.96
C SER A 234 10.79 9.33 -7.44
N ASP A 235 11.15 10.15 -6.45
CA ASP A 235 12.42 9.98 -5.72
C ASP A 235 12.45 8.67 -4.93
N SER A 236 13.64 8.19 -4.56
CA SER A 236 13.78 6.97 -3.76
C SER A 236 12.97 7.08 -2.48
N ASP A 237 12.31 5.99 -2.09
CA ASP A 237 11.46 5.90 -0.89
C ASP A 237 10.23 6.84 -0.87
N GLN A 238 9.95 7.54 -1.98
CA GLN A 238 8.75 8.35 -2.15
C GLN A 238 7.65 7.60 -2.90
N ARG A 239 6.41 7.83 -2.47
CA ARG A 239 5.18 7.28 -3.05
C ARG A 239 4.19 8.40 -3.38
N PRO A 240 4.43 9.19 -4.43
CA PRO A 240 3.47 10.20 -4.86
C PRO A 240 2.20 9.53 -5.41
N TYR A 241 1.05 10.13 -5.10
CA TYR A 241 -0.24 9.72 -5.64
C TYR A 241 -0.71 10.70 -6.71
N LEU A 242 -0.91 10.22 -7.94
CA LEU A 242 -1.40 10.98 -9.07
C LEU A 242 -2.90 10.69 -9.28
N CYS A 243 -3.74 11.68 -9.00
CA CYS A 243 -5.19 11.61 -9.13
C CYS A 243 -5.63 12.15 -10.51
N LEU A 244 -6.20 11.26 -11.33
CA LEU A 244 -6.69 11.60 -12.67
C LEU A 244 -8.14 12.08 -12.64
N GLU A 245 -8.38 13.35 -12.98
CA GLU A 245 -9.75 13.86 -13.17
C GLU A 245 -10.29 13.57 -14.58
N SER A 246 -9.41 13.31 -15.55
CA SER A 246 -9.72 12.96 -16.94
C SER A 246 -8.72 11.95 -17.47
N ASN A 247 -8.95 11.41 -18.67
CA ASN A 247 -8.02 10.45 -19.28
C ASN A 247 -6.65 11.10 -19.48
N TRP A 248 -5.60 10.42 -19.03
CA TRP A 248 -4.24 10.91 -19.16
C TRP A 248 -3.63 10.40 -20.46
N THR A 249 -3.55 11.29 -21.45
CA THR A 249 -3.04 10.95 -22.78
C THR A 249 -1.55 11.25 -22.85
N LEU A 250 -0.76 10.21 -23.13
CA LEU A 250 0.68 10.27 -23.36
C LEU A 250 0.94 10.01 -24.85
N SER A 251 1.03 11.10 -25.61
CA SER A 251 1.18 11.09 -27.06
C SER A 251 2.57 11.51 -27.52
N THR A 252 3.07 10.84 -28.55
CA THR A 252 4.28 11.25 -29.28
C THR A 252 3.98 12.36 -30.29
N GLY A 253 2.71 12.62 -30.60
CA GLY A 253 2.31 13.55 -31.64
C GLY A 253 2.84 13.11 -33.01
N ALA A 254 3.70 13.93 -33.62
CA ALA A 254 4.35 13.62 -34.89
C ALA A 254 5.74 12.96 -34.73
N LYS A 255 6.15 12.63 -33.50
CA LYS A 255 7.42 11.97 -33.22
C LYS A 255 7.28 10.46 -33.41
N LEU A 256 8.36 9.83 -33.87
CA LEU A 256 8.46 8.39 -34.13
C LEU A 256 9.54 7.80 -33.23
N ASN A 257 9.42 6.52 -32.90
CA ASN A 257 10.37 5.80 -32.05
C ASN A 257 10.59 6.49 -30.70
N SER A 258 9.53 7.03 -30.11
CA SER A 258 9.65 7.69 -28.81
C SER A 258 9.83 6.68 -27.68
N GLN A 259 10.33 7.16 -26.55
CA GLN A 259 10.52 6.38 -25.34
C GLN A 259 9.73 7.00 -24.17
N LEU A 260 9.10 6.15 -23.36
CA LEU A 260 8.36 6.55 -22.16
C LEU A 260 8.75 5.64 -21.00
N THR A 261 9.07 6.20 -19.84
CA THR A 261 9.28 5.46 -18.60
C THR A 261 8.44 6.07 -17.48
N LEU A 262 7.65 5.24 -16.80
CA LEU A 262 6.95 5.56 -15.56
C LEU A 262 7.56 4.72 -14.43
N ASP A 263 8.06 5.36 -13.38
CA ASP A 263 8.83 4.69 -12.31
C ASP A 263 8.41 5.17 -10.91
N GLY A 264 7.84 4.27 -10.10
CA GLY A 264 7.53 4.58 -8.69
C GLY A 264 6.27 5.41 -8.46
N LEU A 265 5.33 5.41 -9.39
CA LEU A 265 4.13 6.26 -9.34
C LEU A 265 2.90 5.48 -8.91
N TRP A 266 2.16 5.99 -7.93
CA TRP A 266 0.80 5.50 -7.64
C TRP A 266 -0.20 6.37 -8.40
N ILE A 267 -0.97 5.79 -9.31
CA ILE A 267 -1.93 6.50 -10.14
C ILE A 267 -3.33 5.94 -9.89
N GLY A 268 -4.31 6.81 -9.67
CA GLY A 268 -5.70 6.43 -9.53
C GLY A 268 -6.63 7.47 -10.18
N GLY A 269 -7.86 7.07 -10.45
CA GLY A 269 -8.90 7.99 -10.90
C GLY A 269 -9.48 8.79 -9.75
N SER A 270 -9.93 10.02 -10.01
CA SER A 270 -10.85 10.71 -9.13
C SER A 270 -12.08 9.81 -8.91
N GLY A 271 -12.46 9.57 -7.66
CA GLY A 271 -13.59 8.68 -7.36
C GLY A 271 -14.87 9.08 -8.11
N ALA A 272 -15.62 8.09 -8.60
CA ALA A 272 -16.79 8.31 -9.43
C ALA A 272 -18.08 8.54 -8.61
N ASP A 273 -19.03 9.27 -9.19
CA ASP A 273 -20.34 9.53 -8.58
C ASP A 273 -21.31 8.36 -8.81
N SER A 274 -21.17 7.68 -9.94
CA SER A 274 -21.90 6.45 -10.27
C SER A 274 -20.92 5.31 -10.56
N GLN A 275 -21.30 4.07 -10.19
CA GLN A 275 -20.54 2.87 -10.58
C GLN A 275 -20.53 2.64 -12.10
N THR A 276 -21.46 3.28 -12.82
CA THR A 276 -21.59 3.19 -14.28
C THR A 276 -20.83 4.29 -15.01
N ASP A 277 -20.16 5.19 -14.28
CA ASP A 277 -19.32 6.21 -14.90
C ASP A 277 -18.17 5.53 -15.65
N ALA A 278 -17.68 6.18 -16.70
CA ALA A 278 -16.55 5.65 -17.45
C ALA A 278 -15.29 5.63 -16.55
N PRO A 279 -14.57 4.50 -16.47
CA PRO A 279 -13.28 4.45 -15.78
C PRO A 279 -12.30 5.42 -16.44
N LYS A 280 -11.36 5.93 -15.63
CA LYS A 280 -10.28 6.77 -16.16
C LYS A 280 -9.25 5.89 -16.86
N GLU A 281 -8.63 6.44 -17.90
CA GLU A 281 -7.69 5.69 -18.72
C GLU A 281 -6.34 6.42 -18.82
N ILE A 282 -5.25 5.66 -18.79
CA ILE A 282 -3.95 6.11 -19.29
C ILE A 282 -3.86 5.67 -20.74
N VAL A 283 -3.79 6.64 -21.65
CA VAL A 283 -3.83 6.40 -23.09
C VAL A 283 -2.45 6.61 -23.69
N ILE A 284 -1.81 5.52 -24.10
CA ILE A 284 -0.55 5.55 -24.85
C ILE A 284 -0.88 5.69 -26.34
N SER A 285 -0.50 6.81 -26.95
CA SER A 285 -0.86 7.13 -28.35
C SER A 285 0.35 7.60 -29.16
N GLY A 286 0.31 7.38 -30.47
CA GLY A 286 1.44 7.69 -31.37
C GLY A 286 2.33 6.49 -31.61
N ASP A 287 3.64 6.71 -31.73
CA ASP A 287 4.63 5.71 -32.16
C ASP A 287 5.79 5.63 -31.17
N TYR A 288 5.81 4.55 -30.38
CA TYR A 288 6.82 4.28 -29.37
C TYR A 288 7.69 3.08 -29.76
N GLU A 289 9.00 3.25 -29.62
CA GLU A 289 9.96 2.14 -29.63
C GLU A 289 9.90 1.37 -28.31
N CYS A 290 9.76 2.10 -27.19
CA CYS A 290 9.78 1.51 -25.87
C CYS A 290 8.89 2.26 -24.88
N VAL A 291 8.06 1.51 -24.14
CA VAL A 291 7.29 1.99 -22.99
C VAL A 291 7.63 1.11 -21.80
N ILE A 292 8.15 1.72 -20.73
CA ILE A 292 8.54 1.04 -19.49
C ILE A 292 7.63 1.53 -18.38
N ILE A 293 6.96 0.60 -17.70
CA ILE A 293 6.17 0.84 -16.50
C ILE A 293 6.80 -0.02 -15.42
N ARG A 294 7.49 0.60 -14.48
CA ARG A 294 8.15 -0.13 -13.40
C ARG A 294 7.83 0.45 -12.05
N ASN A 295 7.76 -0.40 -11.04
CA ASN A 295 7.51 0.03 -9.66
C ASN A 295 6.26 0.93 -9.54
N CYS A 296 5.28 0.76 -10.42
CA CYS A 296 4.10 1.62 -10.47
C CYS A 296 2.88 0.88 -9.92
N SER A 297 1.94 1.63 -9.34
CA SER A 297 0.64 1.12 -8.94
C SER A 297 -0.44 1.89 -9.68
N PHE A 298 -1.06 1.29 -10.70
CA PHE A 298 -2.29 1.81 -11.29
C PHE A 298 -3.44 1.15 -10.56
N ASP A 299 -4.28 1.96 -9.92
CA ASP A 299 -5.35 1.49 -9.05
C ASP A 299 -6.26 0.48 -9.78
N PRO A 300 -6.25 -0.81 -9.40
CA PRO A 300 -7.10 -1.82 -10.02
C PRO A 300 -8.58 -1.68 -9.68
N GLY A 301 -8.95 -0.71 -8.83
CA GLY A 301 -10.32 -0.45 -8.42
C GLY A 301 -10.74 -1.21 -7.16
N GLY A 302 -11.91 -0.84 -6.65
CA GLY A 302 -12.53 -1.49 -5.50
C GLY A 302 -13.20 -2.80 -5.89
N PRO A 303 -13.18 -3.83 -5.02
CA PRO A 303 -13.92 -5.06 -5.25
C PRO A 303 -15.43 -4.81 -5.36
N PHE A 304 -16.11 -5.71 -6.06
CA PHE A 304 -17.57 -5.78 -6.09
C PHE A 304 -18.08 -6.50 -4.84
N ASP A 305 -19.13 -5.97 -4.22
CA ASP A 305 -19.85 -6.69 -3.17
C ASP A 305 -20.76 -7.80 -3.75
N ALA A 306 -21.41 -8.56 -2.87
CA ALA A 306 -22.32 -9.64 -3.27
C ALA A 306 -23.55 -9.15 -4.07
N ALA A 307 -23.86 -7.85 -4.03
CA ALA A 307 -24.92 -7.22 -4.80
C ALA A 307 -24.43 -6.65 -6.16
N GLY A 308 -23.13 -6.79 -6.47
CA GLY A 308 -22.54 -6.24 -7.69
C GLY A 308 -22.31 -4.73 -7.62
N ILE A 309 -22.17 -4.18 -6.42
CA ILE A 309 -21.87 -2.76 -6.20
C ILE A 309 -20.37 -2.62 -5.95
N ILE A 310 -19.75 -1.71 -6.69
CA ILE A 310 -18.33 -1.37 -6.51
C ILE A 310 -18.17 -0.67 -5.17
N GLU A 311 -17.09 -1.00 -4.47
CA GLU A 311 -16.76 -0.33 -3.23
C GLU A 311 -16.51 1.17 -3.38
N LYS A 312 -16.81 1.90 -2.31
CA LYS A 312 -16.62 3.34 -2.20
C LYS A 312 -15.44 3.70 -1.31
N ASN A 313 -14.77 4.79 -1.65
CA ASN A 313 -13.75 5.40 -0.80
C ASN A 313 -14.38 6.11 0.41
N ALA A 314 -13.53 6.66 1.29
CA ALA A 314 -13.97 7.38 2.49
C ALA A 314 -14.84 8.62 2.20
N ALA A 315 -14.75 9.19 0.99
CA ALA A 315 -15.60 10.29 0.52
C ALA A 315 -16.93 9.82 -0.10
N GLY A 316 -17.23 8.51 -0.07
CA GLY A 316 -18.46 7.93 -0.61
C GLY A 316 -18.48 7.81 -2.14
N LYS A 317 -17.34 7.98 -2.81
CA LYS A 317 -17.19 7.87 -4.28
C LYS A 317 -16.76 6.46 -4.67
N PHE A 318 -17.26 5.96 -5.80
CA PHE A 318 -16.92 4.64 -6.31
C PHE A 318 -15.46 4.56 -6.76
N LEU A 319 -14.78 3.46 -6.42
CA LEU A 319 -13.39 3.17 -6.79
C LEU A 319 -13.36 2.40 -8.12
N LEU A 320 -13.46 3.12 -9.24
CA LEU A 320 -13.36 2.51 -10.57
C LEU A 320 -11.91 2.13 -10.91
N PRO A 321 -11.68 1.03 -11.65
CA PRO A 321 -10.34 0.64 -12.09
C PRO A 321 -9.72 1.67 -13.03
N LEU A 322 -8.40 1.83 -12.95
CA LEU A 322 -7.61 2.56 -13.93
C LEU A 322 -7.19 1.62 -15.06
N ILE A 323 -7.55 1.97 -16.29
CA ILE A 323 -7.25 1.14 -17.47
C ILE A 323 -6.04 1.68 -18.21
N LEU A 324 -5.09 0.81 -18.56
CA LEU A 324 -4.02 1.13 -19.50
C LEU A 324 -4.48 0.79 -20.92
N THR A 325 -4.69 1.82 -21.74
CA THR A 325 -5.14 1.69 -23.12
C THR A 325 -4.01 2.04 -24.08
N ILE A 326 -3.66 1.09 -24.96
CA ILE A 326 -2.73 1.32 -26.06
C ILE A 326 -3.54 1.68 -27.31
N GLY A 327 -3.46 2.95 -27.70
CA GLY A 327 -4.13 3.51 -28.89
C GLY A 327 -3.20 3.84 -30.05
N GLY A 328 -1.91 3.45 -29.96
CA GLY A 328 -0.89 3.69 -30.97
C GLY A 328 -0.07 2.43 -31.26
N ARG A 329 1.10 2.62 -31.88
CA ARG A 329 2.09 1.55 -32.09
C ARG A 329 3.11 1.59 -30.96
N VAL A 330 3.35 0.44 -30.34
CA VAL A 330 4.41 0.24 -29.34
C VAL A 330 5.23 -0.98 -29.75
N GLU A 331 6.54 -0.84 -29.95
CA GLU A 331 7.37 -2.00 -30.27
C GLU A 331 7.63 -2.84 -29.03
N ASN A 332 8.07 -2.22 -27.92
CA ASN A 332 8.33 -2.92 -26.66
C ASN A 332 7.57 -2.28 -25.49
N LEU A 333 6.68 -3.03 -24.85
CA LEU A 333 6.02 -2.65 -23.60
C LEU A 333 6.55 -3.51 -22.45
N CYS A 334 7.28 -2.90 -21.52
CA CYS A 334 7.82 -3.58 -20.34
C CYS A 334 7.05 -3.15 -19.09
N ILE A 335 6.50 -4.12 -18.37
CA ILE A 335 5.82 -3.96 -17.08
C ILE A 335 6.61 -4.78 -16.06
N GLU A 336 7.23 -4.09 -15.10
CA GLU A 336 8.14 -4.71 -14.13
C GLU A 336 7.75 -4.29 -12.71
N SER A 337 7.69 -5.24 -11.77
CA SER A 337 7.46 -4.92 -10.35
C SER A 337 6.30 -3.97 -10.12
N SER A 338 5.21 -4.11 -10.89
CA SER A 338 4.10 -3.15 -10.94
C SER A 338 2.76 -3.80 -10.64
N ILE A 339 1.83 -3.00 -10.15
CA ILE A 339 0.43 -3.38 -9.93
C ILE A 339 -0.41 -2.58 -10.92
N LEU A 340 -1.16 -3.23 -11.79
CA LEU A 340 -1.99 -2.55 -12.78
C LEU A 340 -3.44 -2.98 -12.70
N GLY A 341 -4.34 -2.06 -13.08
CA GLY A 341 -5.68 -2.42 -13.54
C GLY A 341 -5.64 -3.06 -14.94
N PRO A 342 -6.80 -3.20 -15.60
CA PRO A 342 -6.89 -3.82 -16.92
C PRO A 342 -5.98 -3.17 -17.98
N VAL A 343 -5.37 -3.99 -18.84
CA VAL A 343 -4.54 -3.55 -19.96
C VAL A 343 -5.17 -3.98 -21.28
N ARG A 344 -5.39 -3.04 -22.21
CA ARG A 344 -6.05 -3.32 -23.48
C ARG A 344 -5.50 -2.50 -24.65
N ILE A 345 -5.78 -2.98 -25.86
CA ILE A 345 -5.60 -2.20 -27.10
C ILE A 345 -6.93 -1.54 -27.52
N GLN A 346 -6.86 -0.37 -28.15
CA GLN A 346 -8.02 0.33 -28.73
C GLN A 346 -7.62 1.04 -30.04
N ASN A 347 -8.58 1.31 -30.93
CA ASN A 347 -8.39 2.14 -32.14
C ASN A 347 -7.20 1.71 -33.03
N ASP A 348 -7.14 0.44 -33.44
CA ASP A 348 -6.02 -0.14 -34.21
C ASP A 348 -4.67 -0.10 -33.48
N GLY A 349 -4.68 0.05 -32.15
CA GLY A 349 -3.49 -0.06 -31.31
C GLY A 349 -2.78 -1.39 -31.53
N TYR A 350 -1.45 -1.34 -31.55
CA TYR A 350 -0.60 -2.47 -31.87
C TYR A 350 0.58 -2.51 -30.91
N VAL A 351 0.83 -3.68 -30.33
CA VAL A 351 2.05 -3.93 -29.55
C VAL A 351 2.79 -5.11 -30.17
N GLU A 352 4.09 -4.97 -30.41
CA GLU A 352 4.91 -6.05 -30.98
C GLU A 352 5.33 -7.05 -29.90
N GLU A 353 6.01 -6.58 -28.86
CA GLU A 353 6.44 -7.37 -27.70
C GLU A 353 5.97 -6.77 -26.38
N ILE A 354 5.52 -7.63 -25.47
CA ILE A 354 5.15 -7.27 -24.10
C ILE A 354 5.91 -8.15 -23.13
N TYR A 355 6.55 -7.55 -22.14
CA TYR A 355 7.20 -8.24 -21.04
C TYR A 355 6.54 -7.85 -19.73
N ILE A 356 5.94 -8.82 -19.04
CA ILE A 356 5.34 -8.63 -17.71
C ILE A 356 6.14 -9.48 -16.73
N SER A 357 6.82 -8.83 -15.79
CA SER A 357 7.68 -9.51 -14.82
C SER A 357 7.41 -9.03 -13.40
N ASP A 358 7.38 -9.97 -12.45
CA ASP A 358 7.28 -9.68 -11.02
C ASP A 358 6.09 -8.75 -10.69
N SER A 359 4.98 -8.89 -11.41
CA SER A 359 3.89 -7.92 -11.44
C SER A 359 2.53 -8.53 -11.12
N ILE A 360 1.57 -7.66 -10.79
CA ILE A 360 0.18 -8.01 -10.55
C ILE A 360 -0.70 -7.22 -11.52
N ILE A 361 -1.57 -7.90 -12.25
CA ILE A 361 -2.60 -7.23 -13.06
C ILE A 361 -3.95 -7.73 -12.60
N GLN A 362 -4.87 -6.82 -12.32
CA GLN A 362 -6.19 -7.17 -11.81
C GLN A 362 -7.29 -6.46 -12.58
N SER A 363 -8.26 -7.24 -13.03
CA SER A 363 -9.60 -6.75 -13.33
C SER A 363 -10.54 -7.13 -12.18
N VAL A 364 -11.14 -6.11 -11.56
CA VAL A 364 -12.19 -6.31 -10.54
C VAL A 364 -13.55 -6.57 -11.17
N ASP A 365 -13.78 -6.09 -12.40
CA ASP A 365 -15.02 -6.28 -13.14
C ASP A 365 -14.92 -7.57 -13.97
N PRO A 366 -15.72 -8.61 -13.70
CA PRO A 366 -15.69 -9.84 -14.47
C PRO A 366 -16.08 -9.66 -15.95
N ALA A 367 -16.74 -8.56 -16.32
CA ALA A 367 -17.04 -8.24 -17.71
C ALA A 367 -15.84 -7.66 -18.48
N VAL A 368 -14.78 -7.26 -17.77
CA VAL A 368 -13.56 -6.69 -18.35
C VAL A 368 -12.41 -7.68 -18.18
N LYS A 369 -11.75 -8.02 -19.30
CA LYS A 369 -10.54 -8.86 -19.25
C LYS A 369 -9.41 -8.09 -18.57
N ALA A 370 -8.59 -8.79 -17.79
CA ALA A 370 -7.40 -8.21 -17.18
C ALA A 370 -6.35 -7.84 -18.23
N ILE A 371 -6.21 -8.68 -19.26
CA ILE A 371 -5.35 -8.41 -20.42
C ILE A 371 -6.15 -8.69 -21.68
N ASP A 372 -6.30 -7.68 -22.55
CA ASP A 372 -6.96 -7.78 -23.84
C ASP A 372 -6.06 -7.22 -24.95
N ILE A 373 -5.07 -8.03 -25.35
CA ILE A 373 -4.03 -7.65 -26.31
C ILE A 373 -3.87 -8.75 -27.35
N GLU A 374 -4.75 -8.75 -28.34
CA GLU A 374 -4.76 -9.75 -29.40
C GLU A 374 -3.75 -9.45 -30.54
N THR A 375 -2.63 -8.81 -30.21
CA THR A 375 -1.51 -8.51 -31.12
C THR A 375 -0.18 -8.93 -30.49
N GLY A 376 0.87 -9.05 -31.31
CA GLY A 376 2.24 -9.27 -30.82
C GLY A 376 2.49 -10.59 -30.09
N ARG A 377 3.58 -10.61 -29.33
CA ARG A 377 3.97 -11.65 -28.36
C ARG A 377 3.96 -11.09 -26.96
N ILE A 378 3.44 -11.87 -26.01
CA ILE A 378 3.48 -11.52 -24.59
C ILE A 378 4.28 -12.55 -23.80
N HIS A 379 5.20 -12.05 -22.97
CA HIS A 379 5.99 -12.78 -22.01
C HIS A 379 5.47 -12.45 -20.60
N ILE A 380 5.13 -13.47 -19.82
CA ILE A 380 4.67 -13.32 -18.43
C ILE A 380 5.55 -14.16 -17.52
N ASP A 381 6.38 -13.51 -16.72
CA ASP A 381 7.31 -14.13 -15.79
C ASP A 381 6.94 -13.77 -14.35
N ARG A 382 6.85 -14.76 -13.45
CA ARG A 382 6.65 -14.54 -12.00
C ARG A 382 5.59 -13.48 -11.69
N SER A 383 4.42 -13.59 -12.30
CA SER A 383 3.37 -12.56 -12.22
C SER A 383 2.01 -13.17 -11.91
N THR A 384 1.18 -12.43 -11.19
CA THR A 384 -0.19 -12.85 -10.82
C THR A 384 -1.22 -12.03 -11.60
N ILE A 385 -2.09 -12.70 -12.36
CA ILE A 385 -3.13 -12.06 -13.15
C ILE A 385 -4.50 -12.46 -12.61
N PHE A 386 -5.22 -11.49 -12.05
CA PHE A 386 -6.60 -11.65 -11.60
C PHE A 386 -7.57 -11.23 -12.71
N GLY A 387 -8.19 -12.20 -13.37
CA GLY A 387 -9.16 -11.98 -14.44
C GLY A 387 -8.76 -12.66 -15.75
N GLU A 388 -9.61 -12.51 -16.76
CA GLU A 388 -9.43 -13.16 -18.06
C GLU A 388 -8.27 -12.55 -18.86
N VAL A 389 -7.63 -13.38 -19.69
CA VAL A 389 -6.51 -13.01 -20.55
C VAL A 389 -6.82 -13.43 -21.99
N ALA A 390 -6.86 -12.47 -22.91
CA ALA A 390 -6.99 -12.71 -24.34
C ALA A 390 -5.77 -12.13 -25.07
N VAL A 391 -5.00 -13.00 -25.72
CA VAL A 391 -3.72 -12.64 -26.35
C VAL A 391 -3.46 -13.37 -27.65
N HIS A 392 -2.59 -12.82 -28.50
CA HIS A 392 -2.21 -13.48 -29.75
C HIS A 392 -1.26 -14.66 -29.53
N ARG A 393 -0.09 -14.42 -28.93
CA ARG A 393 0.94 -15.42 -28.60
C ARG A 393 1.40 -15.24 -27.16
N LEU A 394 1.55 -16.35 -26.44
CA LEU A 394 1.88 -16.34 -25.01
C LEU A 394 3.12 -17.19 -24.71
N GLU A 395 4.07 -16.59 -24.01
CA GLU A 395 5.13 -17.27 -23.28
C GLU A 395 4.98 -16.96 -21.79
N ALA A 396 4.65 -17.96 -20.98
CA ALA A 396 4.46 -17.78 -19.55
C ALA A 396 5.37 -18.74 -18.76
N SER A 397 6.04 -18.19 -17.74
CA SER A 397 6.87 -18.92 -16.79
C SER A 397 6.57 -18.47 -15.37
N GLU A 398 6.32 -19.41 -14.45
CA GLU A 398 6.07 -19.09 -13.04
C GLU A 398 4.88 -18.13 -12.84
N ALA A 399 3.94 -18.09 -13.80
CA ALA A 399 2.79 -17.19 -13.78
C ALA A 399 1.57 -17.85 -13.11
N LEU A 400 0.77 -17.04 -12.42
CA LEU A 400 -0.48 -17.47 -11.80
C LEU A 400 -1.65 -16.66 -12.36
N ILE A 401 -2.48 -17.26 -13.20
CA ILE A 401 -3.63 -16.62 -13.83
C ILE A 401 -4.92 -17.22 -13.25
N THR A 402 -5.81 -16.40 -12.70
CA THR A 402 -7.03 -16.90 -12.05
C THR A 402 -8.25 -16.91 -12.97
N GLY A 403 -8.22 -16.18 -14.09
CA GLY A 403 -9.28 -16.19 -15.11
C GLY A 403 -8.95 -17.06 -16.31
N LEU A 404 -9.92 -17.19 -17.23
CA LEU A 404 -9.72 -17.95 -18.47
C LEU A 404 -8.64 -17.31 -19.33
N VAL A 405 -7.82 -18.16 -19.93
CA VAL A 405 -6.78 -17.74 -20.86
C VAL A 405 -7.16 -18.17 -22.27
N ASN A 406 -7.21 -17.24 -23.20
CA ASN A 406 -7.47 -17.49 -24.61
C ASN A 406 -6.31 -17.01 -25.47
N VAL A 407 -5.50 -17.94 -25.97
CA VAL A 407 -4.38 -17.67 -26.88
C VAL A 407 -4.76 -18.02 -28.31
N THR A 408 -4.63 -17.07 -29.23
CA THR A 408 -5.03 -17.24 -30.63
C THR A 408 -4.06 -18.13 -31.42
N ASP A 409 -2.75 -17.97 -31.23
CA ASP A 409 -1.69 -18.78 -31.83
C ASP A 409 -1.02 -19.65 -30.75
N THR A 410 -1.55 -20.86 -30.56
CA THR A 410 -1.03 -21.83 -29.57
C THR A 410 0.17 -22.64 -30.08
N GLN A 411 0.57 -22.46 -31.34
CA GLN A 411 1.71 -23.18 -31.93
C GLN A 411 3.03 -22.46 -31.63
N ASN A 412 3.00 -21.14 -31.48
CA ASN A 412 4.16 -20.30 -31.19
C ASN A 412 4.02 -19.68 -29.79
N GLY A 413 4.31 -20.48 -28.76
CA GLY A 413 4.27 -20.05 -27.37
C GLY A 413 4.59 -21.18 -26.40
N CYS A 414 4.67 -20.87 -25.11
CA CYS A 414 4.95 -21.81 -24.04
C CYS A 414 4.16 -21.45 -22.78
N PHE A 415 3.67 -22.45 -22.05
CA PHE A 415 3.03 -22.25 -20.74
C PHE A 415 3.67 -23.19 -19.73
N ARG A 416 4.73 -22.74 -19.06
CA ARG A 416 5.57 -23.60 -18.21
C ARG A 416 5.58 -23.18 -16.75
N PHE A 417 5.67 -24.14 -15.83
CA PHE A 417 5.75 -23.87 -14.38
C PHE A 417 4.70 -22.85 -13.90
N SER A 418 3.53 -22.83 -14.54
CA SER A 418 2.52 -21.81 -14.39
C SER A 418 1.18 -22.43 -14.04
N ALA A 419 0.24 -21.64 -13.54
CA ALA A 419 -1.08 -22.09 -13.18
C ALA A 419 -2.17 -21.24 -13.84
N ALA A 420 -3.20 -21.92 -14.33
CA ALA A 420 -4.39 -21.32 -14.94
C ALA A 420 -5.59 -22.24 -14.76
N PRO A 421 -6.83 -21.73 -14.79
CA PRO A 421 -8.01 -22.59 -14.78
C PRO A 421 -8.02 -23.45 -16.04
N ARG A 422 -8.35 -24.74 -15.89
CA ARG A 422 -8.60 -25.65 -17.02
C ARG A 422 -9.88 -25.25 -17.75
N GLU A 423 -10.92 -24.97 -16.98
CA GLU A 423 -12.22 -24.53 -17.45
C GLU A 423 -12.96 -23.74 -16.38
N ILE A 424 -13.79 -22.79 -16.79
CA ILE A 424 -14.73 -22.02 -15.95
C ILE A 424 -16.06 -22.03 -16.71
N ASP A 425 -17.15 -22.41 -16.05
CA ASP A 425 -18.51 -22.44 -16.64
C ASP A 425 -18.59 -23.14 -18.01
N SER A 426 -17.88 -24.26 -18.16
CA SER A 426 -17.75 -25.05 -19.41
C SER A 426 -16.92 -24.42 -20.53
N PHE A 427 -16.41 -23.21 -20.35
CA PHE A 427 -15.42 -22.59 -21.24
C PHE A 427 -14.02 -23.03 -20.81
N LYS A 428 -13.17 -23.38 -21.79
CA LYS A 428 -11.83 -23.92 -21.52
C LYS A 428 -10.75 -22.91 -21.81
N SER A 429 -9.71 -22.90 -20.99
CA SER A 429 -8.51 -22.13 -21.31
C SER A 429 -7.82 -22.74 -22.54
N ARG A 430 -7.53 -21.90 -23.51
CA ARG A 430 -6.78 -22.22 -24.72
C ARG A 430 -5.34 -21.75 -24.53
N LEU A 431 -4.51 -22.65 -24.01
CA LEU A 431 -3.10 -22.40 -23.70
C LEU A 431 -2.17 -22.98 -24.78
N PRO A 432 -0.98 -22.39 -25.00
CA PRO A 432 0.11 -23.08 -25.69
C PRO A 432 0.62 -24.25 -24.84
N HIS A 433 1.32 -25.20 -25.47
CA HIS A 433 1.74 -26.49 -24.88
C HIS A 433 2.17 -26.39 -23.40
N PRO A 434 1.31 -26.83 -22.45
CA PRO A 434 1.61 -26.72 -21.03
C PRO A 434 2.73 -27.69 -20.60
N TYR A 435 3.73 -27.19 -19.86
CA TYR A 435 4.85 -28.00 -19.36
C TYR A 435 5.02 -27.79 -17.84
N GLU A 436 4.93 -28.86 -17.05
CA GLU A 436 5.03 -28.78 -15.57
C GLU A 436 4.13 -27.68 -14.95
N SER A 437 2.96 -27.48 -15.56
CA SER A 437 2.00 -26.44 -15.22
C SER A 437 0.77 -27.03 -14.52
N TYR A 438 0.17 -26.26 -13.61
CA TYR A 438 -1.00 -26.68 -12.83
C TYR A 438 -2.30 -26.10 -13.41
N LEU A 439 -3.08 -26.95 -14.09
CA LEU A 439 -4.39 -26.57 -14.63
C LEU A 439 -5.49 -26.94 -13.63
N PHE A 440 -5.94 -25.98 -12.85
CA PHE A 440 -6.92 -26.21 -11.77
C PHE A 440 -8.37 -26.13 -12.26
N SER A 441 -9.28 -26.80 -11.56
CA SER A 441 -10.72 -26.79 -11.88
C SER A 441 -11.52 -25.78 -11.08
N GLU A 442 -11.00 -25.35 -9.94
CA GLU A 442 -11.68 -24.42 -9.02
C GLU A 442 -10.65 -23.42 -8.51
N ASP A 443 -11.06 -22.16 -8.43
CA ASP A 443 -10.33 -21.11 -7.72
C ASP A 443 -11.14 -20.75 -6.47
N THR A 444 -10.57 -21.01 -5.29
CA THR A 444 -11.25 -20.66 -4.04
C THR A 444 -10.71 -19.35 -3.50
N ASN A 445 -11.58 -18.56 -2.86
CA ASN A 445 -11.18 -17.29 -2.25
C ASN A 445 -10.06 -17.43 -1.22
N HIS A 446 -9.85 -18.62 -0.65
CA HIS A 446 -8.84 -18.88 0.37
C HIS A 446 -7.41 -19.05 -0.17
N TRP A 447 -7.17 -19.11 -1.49
CA TRP A 447 -5.80 -19.28 -2.01
C TRP A 447 -4.90 -18.07 -1.77
N PHE A 448 -5.51 -16.91 -1.58
CA PHE A 448 -4.80 -15.67 -1.32
C PHE A 448 -5.15 -15.15 0.06
N THR A 449 -4.20 -14.49 0.72
CA THR A 449 -4.45 -13.75 1.96
C THR A 449 -5.46 -12.62 1.71
N SER A 450 -5.32 -11.90 0.60
CA SER A 450 -6.34 -10.98 0.10
C SER A 450 -6.27 -10.80 -1.42
N ARG A 451 -7.42 -10.53 -2.04
CA ARG A 451 -7.56 -10.09 -3.44
C ARG A 451 -7.97 -8.63 -3.58
N ARG A 452 -8.11 -7.93 -2.46
CA ARG A 452 -8.50 -6.53 -2.42
C ARG A 452 -7.25 -5.67 -2.47
N PHE A 453 -7.14 -4.81 -3.48
CA PHE A 453 -6.07 -3.82 -3.53
C PHE A 453 -6.16 -2.86 -2.33
N GLY A 454 -5.02 -2.57 -1.71
CA GLY A 454 -4.92 -1.78 -0.48
C GLY A 454 -4.72 -2.64 0.78
N ASP A 455 -5.09 -3.93 0.75
CA ASP A 455 -4.76 -4.85 1.85
C ASP A 455 -3.27 -5.19 1.85
N PRO A 456 -2.62 -5.34 3.02
CA PRO A 456 -1.19 -5.58 3.08
C PRO A 456 -0.78 -6.97 2.56
N GLY A 457 -1.72 -7.94 2.58
CA GLY A 457 -1.56 -9.28 1.99
C GLY A 457 -2.11 -9.41 0.57
N PHE A 458 -2.31 -8.29 -0.15
CA PHE A 458 -2.84 -8.31 -1.51
C PHE A 458 -1.99 -9.18 -2.45
N ALA A 459 -2.65 -10.10 -3.15
CA ALA A 459 -2.07 -11.07 -4.09
C ALA A 459 -1.08 -12.08 -3.50
N GLN A 460 -0.89 -12.08 -2.18
CA GLN A 460 -0.02 -13.04 -1.53
C GLN A 460 -0.73 -14.38 -1.35
N LEU A 461 -0.04 -15.48 -1.63
CA LEU A 461 -0.58 -16.81 -1.35
C LEU A 461 -0.80 -17.00 0.14
N SER A 462 -1.93 -17.61 0.49
CA SER A 462 -2.23 -17.98 1.86
C SER A 462 -1.54 -19.30 2.23
N ASP A 463 -1.52 -19.62 3.52
CA ASP A 463 -1.08 -20.92 4.02
C ASP A 463 -1.94 -22.11 3.55
N THR A 464 -3.14 -21.85 3.00
CA THR A 464 -4.05 -22.87 2.49
C THR A 464 -4.04 -22.99 0.96
N ALA A 465 -3.19 -22.21 0.27
CA ALA A 465 -2.99 -22.33 -1.16
C ALA A 465 -2.54 -23.77 -1.53
N PRO A 466 -2.99 -24.32 -2.68
CA PRO A 466 -2.58 -25.64 -3.13
C PRO A 466 -1.06 -25.73 -3.24
N THR A 467 -0.48 -26.86 -2.79
CA THR A 467 0.97 -27.08 -2.88
C THR A 467 1.50 -26.96 -4.31
N ASN A 468 0.70 -27.33 -5.31
CA ASN A 468 1.07 -27.20 -6.72
C ASN A 468 1.27 -25.74 -7.17
N ILE A 469 0.69 -24.77 -6.47
CA ILE A 469 0.89 -23.34 -6.70
C ILE A 469 1.98 -22.83 -5.76
N ALA A 470 1.90 -23.17 -4.48
CA ALA A 470 2.84 -22.73 -3.45
C ALA A 470 4.27 -23.25 -3.64
N ARG A 471 4.48 -24.30 -4.46
CA ARG A 471 5.78 -24.89 -4.79
C ARG A 471 5.94 -25.21 -6.27
N GLY A 472 5.13 -24.56 -7.10
CA GLY A 472 4.99 -24.89 -8.52
C GLY A 472 6.02 -24.25 -9.44
N ALA A 473 6.79 -23.28 -8.95
CA ALA A 473 7.79 -22.59 -9.75
C ALA A 473 8.95 -23.53 -10.14
N GLU A 474 9.73 -23.14 -11.15
CA GLU A 474 10.83 -23.96 -11.71
C GLU A 474 11.86 -24.37 -10.65
N ASN A 475 12.10 -23.51 -9.67
CA ASN A 475 13.03 -23.75 -8.56
C ASN A 475 12.35 -24.29 -7.28
N GLY A 476 11.06 -24.62 -7.33
CA GLY A 476 10.26 -25.06 -6.18
C GLY A 476 9.73 -23.95 -5.27
N SER A 477 9.87 -22.68 -5.67
CA SER A 477 9.20 -21.53 -5.05
C SER A 477 7.70 -21.48 -5.40
N GLU A 478 7.01 -20.46 -4.89
CA GLU A 478 5.63 -20.18 -5.25
C GLU A 478 5.50 -19.65 -6.68
N MET A 479 4.40 -19.98 -7.37
CA MET A 479 4.03 -19.34 -8.64
C MET A 479 3.40 -17.95 -8.38
N GLY A 480 3.57 -17.04 -9.33
CA GLY A 480 2.97 -15.69 -9.30
C GLY A 480 3.95 -14.58 -8.90
N ALA A 481 3.39 -13.41 -8.57
CA ALA A 481 4.10 -12.15 -8.33
C ALA A 481 5.24 -12.24 -7.31
N PHE A 482 5.10 -13.09 -6.29
CA PHE A 482 6.05 -13.20 -5.18
C PHE A 482 7.04 -14.36 -5.31
N SER A 483 7.08 -15.01 -6.47
CA SER A 483 7.98 -16.15 -6.72
C SER A 483 9.44 -15.83 -6.40
N ASN A 484 9.89 -14.61 -6.76
CA ASN A 484 11.25 -14.13 -6.55
C ASN A 484 11.66 -14.04 -5.07
N LEU A 485 10.70 -14.01 -4.13
CA LEU A 485 10.98 -13.89 -2.71
C LEU A 485 11.47 -15.22 -2.14
N LEU A 486 11.26 -16.33 -2.85
CA LEU A 486 11.69 -17.67 -2.45
C LEU A 486 11.18 -18.05 -1.06
N ASN A 487 9.99 -17.57 -0.68
CA ASN A 487 9.43 -17.77 0.67
C ASN A 487 9.33 -19.26 1.05
N PRO A 488 8.85 -20.17 0.18
CA PRO A 488 8.82 -21.60 0.50
C PRO A 488 10.20 -22.19 0.75
N ILE A 489 11.20 -21.76 -0.04
CA ILE A 489 12.59 -22.24 0.06
C ILE A 489 13.24 -21.73 1.35
N LYS A 490 13.05 -20.43 1.66
CA LYS A 490 13.52 -19.83 2.93
C LYS A 490 12.91 -20.55 4.13
N PHE A 491 11.63 -20.89 4.05
CA PHE A 491 10.93 -21.59 5.12
C PHE A 491 11.43 -23.03 5.31
N ASP A 492 11.74 -23.75 4.23
CA ASP A 492 12.36 -25.08 4.32
C ASP A 492 13.77 -25.00 4.90
N GLY A 493 14.55 -23.98 4.51
CA GLY A 493 15.85 -23.70 5.12
C GLY A 493 15.75 -23.48 6.62
N LEU A 494 14.75 -22.71 7.07
CA LEU A 494 14.48 -22.49 8.49
C LEU A 494 14.11 -23.79 9.21
N LYS A 495 13.21 -24.60 8.62
CA LYS A 495 12.82 -25.90 9.19
C LYS A 495 14.02 -26.83 9.36
N ASN A 496 14.83 -26.98 8.32
CA ASN A 496 16.02 -27.82 8.35
C ASN A 496 16.99 -27.36 9.46
N LYS A 497 17.16 -26.05 9.65
CA LYS A 497 18.00 -25.52 10.73
C LYS A 497 17.41 -25.77 12.12
N ILE A 498 16.11 -25.61 12.27
CA ILE A 498 15.44 -25.90 13.53
C ILE A 498 15.56 -27.39 13.87
N ASP A 499 15.35 -28.29 12.92
CA ASP A 499 15.49 -29.73 13.13
C ASP A 499 16.94 -30.13 13.48
N GLU A 500 17.95 -29.42 12.94
CA GLU A 500 19.36 -29.65 13.23
C GLU A 500 19.76 -29.24 14.67
N TYR A 501 19.22 -28.12 15.18
CA TYR A 501 19.68 -27.51 16.44
C TYR A 501 18.69 -27.63 17.61
N MET A 502 17.50 -28.18 17.40
CA MET A 502 16.49 -28.28 18.46
C MET A 502 16.86 -29.32 19.53
N PRO A 503 16.69 -28.98 20.82
CA PRO A 503 16.81 -29.95 21.91
C PRO A 503 15.87 -31.14 21.75
N PHE A 504 16.36 -32.32 22.12
CA PHE A 504 15.59 -33.55 22.09
C PHE A 504 14.29 -33.44 22.92
N GLY A 505 13.18 -33.91 22.36
CA GLY A 505 11.88 -33.96 23.02
C GLY A 505 11.01 -32.71 22.86
N LEU A 506 11.44 -31.72 22.07
CA LEU A 506 10.63 -30.55 21.70
C LEU A 506 9.99 -30.74 20.31
N ILE A 507 8.87 -30.05 20.08
CA ILE A 507 8.17 -30.01 18.79
C ILE A 507 8.08 -28.53 18.39
N PRO A 508 8.58 -28.14 17.20
CA PRO A 508 8.48 -26.76 16.76
C PRO A 508 7.04 -26.45 16.36
N ILE A 509 6.57 -25.27 16.74
CA ILE A 509 5.34 -24.70 16.20
C ILE A 509 5.74 -23.43 15.44
N PHE A 510 5.47 -23.44 14.14
CA PHE A 510 5.68 -22.28 13.27
C PHE A 510 4.41 -21.45 13.30
N ILE A 511 4.51 -20.22 13.79
CA ILE A 511 3.41 -19.26 13.81
C ILE A 511 3.74 -18.17 12.80
N ASN A 512 3.08 -18.20 11.66
CA ASN A 512 3.09 -17.10 10.71
C ASN A 512 2.25 -15.96 11.29
N LYS A 513 2.91 -14.93 11.81
CA LYS A 513 2.20 -13.72 12.25
C LYS A 513 1.84 -12.91 11.00
N THR A 514 0.58 -13.02 10.59
CA THR A 514 -0.03 -12.21 9.53
C THR A 514 -0.18 -10.79 9.99
#